data_AF-A0A6J5Y1M9-F1
#
_entry.id   AF-A0A6J5Y1M9-F1
#
_cell.length_a   1.000
_cell.length_b   1.000
_cell.length_c   1.000
_cell.angle_alpha   90.00
_cell.angle_beta   90.00
_cell.angle_gamma   90.00
#
_symmetry.space_group_name_H-M   'P 1'
#
loop_
_entity.id
_entity.type
_entity.pdbx_description
1 polymer ?
#
loop_
_entity_poly.entity_id
_entity_poly.type
_entity_poly.pdbx_seq_one_letter_code
_entity_poly.pdbx_strand_id
1 'polypeptide(L)'
;MEGVTKGVNITDSSYNNNKNHIQVSNTKKPIFFYVNLAKRYVEQNNEVELSALGMAIATVVTIADILKNNGLAFEEEDHDFYN
;
A
#
# COMPACT_ATOMS: atom_id res chain seq x y z
N MET A 1 35.73 8.29 17.42
CA MET A 1 34.80 7.17 17.20
C MET A 1 33.51 7.76 16.69
N GLU A 2 33.29 7.74 15.37
CA GLU A 2 32.04 8.18 14.76
C GLU A 2 30.93 7.18 15.11
N GLY A 3 29.83 7.71 15.65
CA GLY A 3 28.67 6.94 16.08
C GLY A 3 28.02 6.22 14.90
N VAL A 4 28.06 4.90 14.95
CA VAL A 4 27.36 4.01 14.03
C VAL A 4 25.85 4.19 14.23
N THR A 5 25.18 4.98 13.39
CA THR A 5 23.74 4.81 13.15
C THR A 5 23.56 4.03 11.86
N LYS A 6 23.90 2.74 11.92
CA LYS A 6 23.44 1.75 10.96
C LYS A 6 21.91 1.86 10.95
N GLY A 7 21.35 2.22 9.80
CA GLY A 7 19.91 2.26 9.60
C GLY A 7 19.28 1.01 10.18
N VAL A 8 18.34 1.20 11.10
CA VAL A 8 17.53 0.13 11.67
C VAL A 8 16.76 -0.48 10.50
N ASN A 9 17.27 -1.58 9.94
CA ASN A 9 16.41 -2.49 9.21
C ASN A 9 15.63 -3.21 10.28
N ILE A 10 14.40 -2.74 10.51
CA ILE A 10 13.40 -3.51 11.21
C ILE A 10 13.26 -4.79 10.39
N THR A 11 13.97 -5.84 10.79
CA THR A 11 13.70 -7.18 10.28
C THR A 11 12.37 -7.55 10.89
N ASP A 12 11.30 -7.26 10.15
CA ASP A 12 9.93 -7.46 10.56
C ASP A 12 9.74 -8.89 11.04
N SER A 13 9.63 -9.00 12.36
CA SER A 13 9.17 -10.18 13.07
C SER A 13 7.85 -10.63 12.45
N SER A 14 7.84 -11.83 11.86
CA SER A 14 6.62 -12.61 11.64
C SER A 14 5.53 -11.98 10.76
N TYR A 15 5.75 -11.86 9.44
CA TYR A 15 4.65 -11.68 8.47
C TYR A 15 4.52 -12.90 7.56
N ASN A 16 3.96 -13.98 8.10
CA ASN A 16 3.23 -14.91 7.25
C ASN A 16 1.93 -14.20 6.81
N ASN A 17 1.85 -13.87 5.51
CA ASN A 17 0.63 -13.78 4.70
C ASN A 17 -0.19 -12.47 4.58
N ASN A 18 0.37 -11.28 4.78
CA ASN A 18 -0.25 -10.07 4.19
C ASN A 18 0.34 -9.80 2.79
N LYS A 19 0.14 -10.75 1.85
CA LYS A 19 0.72 -10.66 0.50
C LYS A 19 0.13 -9.51 -0.33
N ASN A 20 -0.99 -8.93 0.11
CA ASN A 20 -1.82 -8.01 -0.67
C ASN A 20 -1.82 -6.57 -0.12
N HIS A 21 -0.96 -6.28 0.86
CA HIS A 21 -0.91 -4.97 1.51
C HIS A 21 0.23 -4.11 0.94
N ILE A 22 -0.09 -2.88 0.56
CA ILE A 22 0.85 -1.90 0.05
C ILE A 22 0.85 -0.69 0.98
N GLN A 23 1.95 -0.52 1.69
CA GLN A 23 2.22 0.71 2.43
C GLN A 23 2.84 1.76 1.49
N VAL A 24 2.11 2.85 1.29
CA VAL A 24 2.55 3.99 0.48
C VAL A 24 3.27 4.98 1.39
N SER A 25 4.47 5.38 0.98
CA SER A 25 5.30 6.35 1.70
C SER A 25 5.57 7.58 0.83
N ASN A 26 5.95 8.69 1.48
CA ASN A 26 5.99 10.00 0.86
C ASN A 26 7.23 10.25 -0.05
N THR A 27 8.15 9.29 -0.24
CA THR A 27 9.37 9.58 -1.03
C THR A 27 9.92 8.40 -1.83
N LYS A 28 10.65 8.75 -2.91
CA LYS A 28 11.48 7.93 -3.82
C LYS A 28 10.76 7.01 -4.81
N LYS A 29 9.54 6.54 -4.53
CA LYS A 29 8.80 5.70 -5.49
C LYS A 29 7.86 6.57 -6.33
N PRO A 30 7.92 6.50 -7.68
CA PRO A 30 6.97 7.21 -8.53
C PRO A 30 5.57 6.61 -8.36
N ILE A 31 4.51 7.40 -8.58
CA ILE A 31 3.13 6.95 -8.39
C ILE A 31 2.80 5.65 -9.15
N PHE A 32 3.28 5.51 -10.39
CA PHE A 32 3.05 4.32 -11.21
C PHE A 32 3.71 3.05 -10.67
N PHE A 33 4.70 3.16 -9.80
CA PHE A 33 5.25 2.00 -9.10
C PHE A 33 4.16 1.31 -8.26
N TYR A 34 3.43 2.10 -7.47
CA TYR A 34 2.36 1.59 -6.62
C TYR A 34 1.15 1.14 -7.43
N VAL A 35 0.80 1.87 -8.49
CA VAL A 35 -0.29 1.46 -9.41
C VAL A 35 0.01 0.08 -10.01
N ASN A 36 1.22 -0.15 -10.51
CA ASN A 36 1.57 -1.43 -11.12
C ASN A 36 1.67 -2.56 -10.08
N LEU A 37 2.13 -2.26 -8.86
CA LEU A 37 2.15 -3.24 -7.78
C LEU A 37 0.73 -3.63 -7.37
N ALA A 38 -0.18 -2.66 -7.25
CA ALA A 38 -1.58 -2.90 -6.91
C ALA A 38 -2.27 -3.74 -7.98
N LYS A 39 -2.04 -3.46 -9.27
CA LYS A 39 -2.52 -4.30 -10.38
C LYS A 39 -2.11 -5.76 -10.20
N ARG A 40 -0.82 -5.99 -9.93
CA ARG A 40 -0.30 -7.34 -9.69
C ARG A 40 -0.97 -8.02 -8.49
N TYR A 41 -1.24 -7.28 -7.41
CA TYR A 41 -1.86 -7.84 -6.22
C TYR A 41 -3.32 -8.22 -6.44
N VAL A 42 -4.08 -7.38 -7.14
CA VAL A 42 -5.46 -7.69 -7.56
C VAL A 42 -5.48 -8.89 -8.49
N GLU A 43 -4.55 -9.01 -9.46
CA GLU A 43 -4.47 -10.18 -10.34
C GLU A 43 -4.11 -11.48 -9.59
N GLN A 44 -3.28 -11.39 -8.56
CA GLN A 44 -2.77 -12.55 -7.83
C GLN A 44 -3.71 -13.03 -6.72
N ASN A 45 -4.44 -12.10 -6.10
CA ASN A 45 -5.16 -12.37 -4.86
C ASN A 45 -6.56 -11.75 -4.81
N ASN A 46 -7.05 -11.22 -5.94
CA ASN A 46 -8.36 -10.59 -6.15
C ASN A 46 -8.58 -9.26 -5.40
N GLU A 47 -7.73 -8.92 -4.46
CA GLU A 47 -7.85 -7.74 -3.60
C GLU A 47 -6.50 -7.05 -3.40
N VAL A 48 -6.55 -5.81 -2.94
CA VAL A 48 -5.37 -5.05 -2.52
C VAL A 48 -5.74 -4.09 -1.41
N GLU A 49 -4.96 -4.08 -0.34
CA GLU A 49 -5.08 -3.13 0.76
C GLU A 49 -4.03 -2.02 0.57
N LEU A 50 -4.45 -0.76 0.59
CA LEU A 50 -3.58 0.41 0.46
C LEU A 50 -3.56 1.20 1.77
N SER A 51 -2.39 1.38 2.38
CA SER A 51 -2.24 2.18 3.59
C SER A 51 -1.25 3.33 3.39
N ALA A 52 -1.46 4.44 4.11
CA ALA A 52 -0.54 5.58 4.13
C ALA A 52 -0.69 6.40 5.41
N LEU A 53 0.33 7.22 5.69
CA LEU A 53 0.33 8.18 6.78
C LEU A 53 0.74 9.57 6.29
N GLY A 54 0.09 10.60 6.84
CA GLY A 54 0.39 12.00 6.55
C GLY A 54 0.23 12.35 5.07
N MET A 55 1.25 12.97 4.48
CA MET A 55 1.20 13.46 3.10
C MET A 55 1.02 12.35 2.04
N ALA A 56 1.38 11.10 2.36
CA ALA A 56 1.21 9.98 1.44
C ALA A 56 -0.25 9.55 1.25
N ILE A 57 -1.19 10.03 2.09
CA ILE A 57 -2.63 9.72 1.98
C ILE A 57 -3.16 10.18 0.62
N ALA A 58 -2.77 11.38 0.14
CA ALA A 58 -3.19 11.87 -1.17
C ALA A 58 -2.74 10.95 -2.31
N THR A 59 -1.55 10.35 -2.19
CA THR A 59 -1.04 9.38 -3.16
C THR A 59 -1.87 8.10 -3.17
N VAL A 60 -2.28 7.58 -2.00
CA VAL A 60 -3.18 6.41 -1.90
C VAL A 60 -4.52 6.69 -2.57
N VAL A 61 -5.14 7.86 -2.29
CA VAL A 61 -6.40 8.27 -2.92
C VAL A 61 -6.23 8.30 -4.44
N THR A 62 -5.13 8.88 -4.93
CA THR A 62 -4.85 8.94 -6.37
C THR A 62 -4.66 7.54 -6.98
N ILE A 63 -3.97 6.62 -6.29
CA ILE A 63 -3.80 5.24 -6.76
C ILE A 63 -5.16 4.54 -6.85
N ALA A 64 -6.00 4.65 -5.81
CA ALA A 64 -7.34 4.06 -5.79
C ALA A 64 -8.21 4.60 -6.93
N ASP A 65 -8.18 5.90 -7.17
CA ASP A 65 -8.92 6.53 -8.28
C ASP A 65 -8.43 6.05 -9.65
N ILE A 66 -7.12 5.91 -9.85
CA ILE A 66 -6.56 5.35 -11.09
C ILE A 66 -7.03 3.91 -11.31
N LEU A 67 -7.08 3.08 -10.26
CA LEU A 67 -7.52 1.69 -10.38
C LEU A 67 -9.03 1.60 -10.70
N LYS A 68 -9.87 2.38 -9.99
CA LYS A 68 -11.31 2.46 -10.22
C LYS A 68 -11.64 2.97 -11.63
N ASN A 69 -11.01 4.06 -12.07
CA ASN A 69 -11.23 4.66 -13.39
C ASN A 69 -10.81 3.74 -14.55
N ASN A 70 -9.87 2.83 -14.30
CA ASN A 70 -9.45 1.82 -15.28
C ASN A 70 -10.29 0.53 -15.21
N GLY A 71 -11.29 0.44 -14.33
CA GLY A 71 -12.09 -0.77 -14.13
C GLY A 71 -11.32 -1.94 -13.53
N LEU A 72 -10.23 -1.67 -12.80
CA LEU A 72 -9.31 -2.69 -12.26
C LEU A 72 -9.59 -3.07 -10.81
N ALA A 73 -10.25 -2.19 -10.05
CA ALA A 73 -10.61 -2.44 -8.67
C ALA A 73 -11.90 -1.70 -8.31
N PHE A 74 -12.60 -2.18 -7.30
CA PHE A 74 -13.73 -1.53 -6.64
C PHE A 74 -13.42 -1.40 -5.15
N GLU A 75 -14.09 -0.46 -4.49
CA GLU A 75 -13.98 -0.30 -3.04
C GLU A 75 -14.80 -1.40 -2.36
N GLU A 76 -14.21 -2.03 -1.35
CA GLU A 76 -14.94 -2.90 -0.43
C GLU A 76 -15.38 -2.03 0.75
N GLU A 77 -16.69 -1.85 0.89
CA GLU A 77 -17.24 -1.14 2.04
C GLU A 77 -17.23 -2.10 3.24
N ASP A 78 -16.44 -1.81 4.27
CA ASP A 78 -16.50 -2.52 5.54
C ASP A 78 -17.90 -2.32 6.16
N HIS A 79 -18.76 -3.32 6.05
CA HIS A 79 -20.16 -3.28 6.49
C HIS A 79 -20.34 -3.41 8.02
N ASP A 80 -19.31 -3.34 8.88
CA ASP A 80 -19.46 -3.69 10.30
C ASP A 80 -18.81 -2.71 11.30
N PHE A 81 -19.14 -1.41 11.21
CA PHE A 81 -18.83 -0.44 12.28
C PHE A 81 -20.01 -0.06 13.20
N TYR A 82 -21.20 -0.66 12.98
CA TYR A 82 -22.38 -0.46 13.82
C TYR A 82 -22.99 -1.79 14.29
N ASN A 83 -22.38 -2.40 15.32
CA ASN A 83 -23.06 -3.32 16.25
C ASN A 83 -22.38 -3.29 17.62
#